data_AF-A0A6A6HJZ4-F1
#
_entry.id   AF-A0A6A6HJZ4-F1
#
_cell.length_a   1.000
_cell.length_b   1.000
_cell.length_c   1.000
_cell.angle_alpha   90.00
_cell.angle_beta   90.00
_cell.angle_gamma   90.00
#
_symmetry.space_group_name_H-M   'P 1'
#
loop_
_entity.id
_entity.type
_entity.pdbx_description
1 polymer ?
#
loop_
_entity_poly.entity_id
_entity_poly.type
_entity_poly.pdbx_seq_one_letter_code
_entity_poly.pdbx_strand_id
1 'polypeptide(L)'
;MSEAATSGPDFASSNRPAASQQQTSDENSPNPGTQRFKFRRVLSVDPFAQHGYPRLATHMGNTVGAAIYRRFVSANARILLYRQAEITWLEHELNHLEELYQDEKHLRHRVGELKAAPAGSNGALLWAKVKELDDALSKYNYTLLQQKRLYELPKADDLSVKELYNFVHREESGGRWLDHPEDTIWEVDDQGRQLQKDLVLLSGGFHNRDAFTRFLAGPLLEAFHSIYKRFREPDDDMGNYSYSDTVLSRIVKAIVVLLSSLLPTCSIVALYFITSPTWRIIFIVLFSAVFSLCLSIFTSARHAEIFAASLALASVQAVFVGTSFSNTNPP
;
A
#
# COMPACT_ATOMS: atom_id res chain seq x y z
N MET A 1 -0.10 -3.39 75.92
CA MET A 1 -1.28 -4.28 75.74
C MET A 1 -1.09 -4.92 74.36
N SER A 2 -0.27 -5.97 74.19
CA SER A 2 -0.47 -7.41 74.51
C SER A 2 -1.67 -7.96 73.70
N GLU A 3 -1.61 -9.03 72.89
CA GLU A 3 -0.59 -10.00 72.47
C GLU A 3 -1.19 -10.92 71.38
N ALA A 4 -0.33 -11.63 70.63
CA ALA A 4 -0.39 -13.02 70.12
C ALA A 4 -1.69 -13.58 69.46
N ALA A 5 -1.70 -14.09 68.22
CA ALA A 5 -1.03 -15.25 67.59
C ALA A 5 -1.76 -16.62 67.74
N THR A 6 -1.57 -17.48 66.73
CA THR A 6 -1.84 -18.94 66.60
C THR A 6 -3.32 -19.38 66.39
N SER A 7 -3.70 -20.42 65.62
CA SER A 7 -3.08 -21.49 64.81
C SER A 7 -4.23 -22.31 64.16
N GLY A 8 -4.05 -22.94 62.99
CA GLY A 8 -5.05 -23.80 62.30
C GLY A 8 -5.19 -25.22 62.91
N PRO A 9 -5.48 -26.29 62.13
CA PRO A 9 -6.26 -26.45 60.90
C PRO A 9 -7.27 -27.65 60.98
N ASP A 10 -7.77 -28.13 59.82
CA ASP A 10 -7.86 -29.55 59.43
C ASP A 10 -9.21 -30.34 59.30
N PHE A 11 -9.32 -31.00 58.13
CA PHE A 11 -10.14 -32.16 57.65
C PHE A 11 -11.69 -32.10 57.66
N ALA A 12 -12.45 -32.76 56.78
CA ALA A 12 -12.35 -33.25 55.38
C ALA A 12 -13.61 -34.12 55.13
N SER A 13 -14.05 -34.19 53.87
CA SER A 13 -14.83 -35.29 53.25
C SER A 13 -16.31 -35.43 53.69
N SER A 14 -17.27 -35.96 52.93
CA SER A 14 -17.27 -36.69 51.67
C SER A 14 -18.69 -36.71 51.06
N ASN A 15 -18.76 -37.07 49.76
CA ASN A 15 -19.81 -37.86 49.11
C ASN A 15 -21.21 -37.27 48.76
N ARG A 16 -21.42 -37.15 47.43
CA ARG A 16 -22.70 -37.24 46.71
C ARG A 16 -23.38 -38.61 46.94
N PRO A 17 -24.71 -38.78 46.71
CA PRO A 17 -25.18 -39.21 45.37
C PRO A 17 -26.60 -38.76 44.93
N ALA A 18 -26.79 -38.84 43.60
CA ALA A 18 -27.95 -39.34 42.84
C ALA A 18 -29.37 -38.73 42.97
N ALA A 19 -29.74 -38.01 41.91
CA ALA A 19 -30.89 -38.19 41.02
C ALA A 19 -32.18 -38.88 41.52
N SER A 20 -33.32 -38.17 41.42
CA SER A 20 -34.55 -38.72 40.79
C SER A 20 -35.55 -37.63 40.38
N GLN A 21 -35.90 -37.67 39.10
CA GLN A 21 -37.24 -37.56 38.49
C GLN A 21 -37.95 -36.20 38.35
N GLN A 22 -38.02 -35.84 37.07
CA GLN A 22 -39.01 -35.03 36.33
C GLN A 22 -40.41 -34.90 36.95
N GLN A 23 -40.93 -33.68 36.91
CA GLN A 23 -42.33 -33.46 36.56
C GLN A 23 -42.48 -32.23 35.67
N THR A 24 -43.16 -32.48 34.56
CA THR A 24 -43.46 -31.64 33.41
C THR A 24 -44.41 -30.50 33.75
N SER A 25 -44.21 -29.32 33.16
CA SER A 25 -45.29 -28.39 32.84
C SER A 25 -44.84 -27.56 31.65
N ASP A 26 -45.52 -27.81 30.52
CA ASP A 26 -45.40 -27.06 29.29
C ASP A 26 -45.75 -25.59 29.51
N GLU A 27 -44.78 -24.69 29.34
CA GLU A 27 -45.07 -23.30 29.00
C GLU A 27 -43.81 -22.61 28.45
N ASN A 28 -43.64 -22.69 27.13
CA ASN A 28 -43.36 -21.51 26.30
C ASN A 28 -42.95 -21.95 24.89
N SER A 29 -43.84 -21.68 23.93
CA SER A 29 -43.37 -21.38 22.58
C SER A 29 -42.31 -20.27 22.67
N PRO A 30 -41.11 -20.44 22.08
CA PRO A 30 -40.11 -19.39 22.13
C PRO A 30 -40.60 -18.22 21.27
N ASN A 31 -40.98 -17.14 21.95
CA ASN A 31 -41.17 -15.82 21.37
C ASN A 31 -39.95 -15.51 20.48
N PRO A 32 -40.09 -15.19 19.17
CA PRO A 32 -38.96 -15.01 18.24
C PRO A 32 -38.13 -13.74 18.52
N GLY A 33 -38.31 -13.12 19.69
CA GLY A 33 -37.92 -11.75 19.96
C GLY A 33 -36.75 -11.54 20.91
N THR A 34 -35.96 -12.54 21.32
CA THR A 34 -34.65 -12.27 21.97
C THR A 34 -33.71 -13.48 21.99
N GLN A 35 -33.17 -13.90 20.85
CA GLN A 35 -31.98 -14.76 20.88
C GLN A 35 -30.79 -13.92 21.36
N ARG A 36 -30.37 -14.08 22.62
CA ARG A 36 -29.10 -13.52 23.09
C ARG A 36 -27.97 -14.17 22.30
N PHE A 37 -27.35 -13.41 21.40
CA PHE A 37 -26.17 -13.85 20.66
C PHE A 37 -25.07 -14.26 21.65
N LYS A 38 -24.72 -15.55 21.66
CA LYS A 38 -23.57 -16.04 22.43
C LYS A 38 -22.31 -15.62 21.69
N PHE A 39 -21.62 -14.60 22.20
CA PHE A 39 -20.32 -14.20 21.67
C PHE A 39 -19.33 -15.37 21.80
N ARG A 40 -18.77 -15.79 20.66
CA ARG A 40 -17.72 -16.81 20.62
C ARG A 40 -16.40 -16.16 21.02
N ARG A 41 -15.56 -16.87 21.78
CA ARG A 41 -14.22 -16.37 22.20
C ARG A 41 -13.26 -16.14 21.03
N VAL A 42 -13.52 -16.75 19.88
CA VAL A 42 -12.74 -16.59 18.65
C VAL A 42 -13.68 -16.04 17.58
N LEU A 43 -13.25 -14.99 16.89
CA LEU A 43 -13.89 -14.47 15.68
C LEU A 43 -13.59 -15.42 14.50
N SER A 44 -13.93 -16.71 14.64
CA SER A 44 -13.84 -17.66 13.53
C SER A 44 -15.11 -17.54 12.72
N VAL A 45 -15.04 -16.71 11.70
CA VAL A 45 -16.04 -16.65 10.64
C VAL A 45 -15.95 -17.96 9.88
N ASP A 46 -17.07 -18.68 9.79
CA ASP A 46 -17.17 -19.84 8.90
C ASP A 46 -17.08 -19.32 7.45
N PRO A 47 -16.03 -19.68 6.67
CA PRO A 47 -15.80 -19.16 5.32
C PRO A 47 -16.99 -19.41 4.38
N PHE A 48 -17.78 -20.45 4.64
CA PHE A 48 -18.94 -20.85 3.85
C PHE A 48 -20.24 -20.19 4.30
N ALA A 49 -20.27 -19.54 5.47
CA ALA A 49 -21.44 -18.81 5.94
C ALA A 49 -21.52 -17.38 5.38
N GLN A 50 -20.39 -16.81 4.96
CA GLN A 50 -20.34 -15.47 4.39
C GLN A 50 -20.50 -15.50 2.87
N HIS A 51 -21.33 -14.60 2.36
CA HIS A 51 -21.58 -14.41 0.93
C HIS A 51 -21.47 -12.91 0.61
N GLY A 52 -21.19 -12.57 -0.65
CA GLY A 52 -21.09 -11.19 -1.11
C GLY A 52 -19.93 -10.39 -0.49
N TYR A 53 -20.17 -9.10 -0.21
CA TYR A 53 -19.15 -8.18 0.32
C TYR A 53 -18.39 -8.67 1.56
N PRO A 54 -19.02 -9.29 2.58
CA PRO A 54 -18.30 -9.88 3.72
C PRO A 54 -17.24 -10.91 3.32
N ARG A 55 -17.57 -11.78 2.35
CA ARG A 55 -16.64 -12.80 1.85
C ARG A 55 -15.54 -12.16 1.02
N LEU A 56 -15.87 -11.18 0.19
CA LEU A 56 -14.89 -10.38 -0.54
C LEU A 56 -13.92 -9.67 0.40
N ALA A 57 -14.41 -9.06 1.48
CA ALA A 57 -13.59 -8.39 2.48
C ALA A 57 -12.64 -9.37 3.19
N THR A 58 -13.11 -10.59 3.49
CA THR A 58 -12.28 -11.65 4.06
C THR A 58 -11.20 -12.10 3.08
N HIS A 59 -11.55 -12.27 1.80
CA HIS A 59 -10.57 -12.59 0.75
C HIS A 59 -9.52 -11.49 0.58
N MET A 60 -9.94 -10.23 0.49
CA MET A 60 -9.06 -9.06 0.38
C MET A 60 -8.17 -8.88 1.63
N GLY A 61 -8.67 -9.23 2.81
CA GLY A 61 -7.91 -9.15 4.07
C GLY A 61 -6.88 -10.26 4.23
N ASN A 62 -7.14 -11.45 3.68
CA ASN A 62 -6.27 -12.62 3.81
C ASN A 62 -5.28 -12.77 2.65
N THR A 63 -5.59 -12.20 1.48
CA THR A 63 -4.79 -12.36 0.26
C THR A 63 -3.94 -11.12 0.01
N VAL A 64 -2.63 -11.28 -0.06
CA VAL A 64 -1.73 -10.17 -0.40
C VAL A 64 -1.96 -9.77 -1.86
N GLY A 65 -2.06 -8.47 -2.15
CA GLY A 65 -2.32 -7.99 -3.51
C GLY A 65 -3.81 -7.94 -3.88
N ALA A 66 -4.72 -8.48 -3.07
CA ALA A 66 -6.16 -8.45 -3.34
C ALA A 66 -6.87 -7.18 -2.82
N ALA A 67 -6.21 -6.39 -1.95
CA ALA A 67 -6.73 -5.15 -1.39
C ALA A 67 -6.75 -3.99 -2.42
N ILE A 68 -7.56 -4.17 -3.46
CA ILE A 68 -7.68 -3.28 -4.62
C ILE A 68 -8.96 -2.45 -4.48
N TYR A 69 -8.81 -1.13 -4.55
CA TYR A 69 -9.91 -0.19 -4.38
C TYR A 69 -9.84 0.90 -5.44
N ARG A 70 -10.98 1.54 -5.68
CA ARG A 70 -11.05 2.69 -6.58
C ARG A 70 -10.65 3.97 -5.83
N ARG A 71 -9.77 4.78 -6.42
CA ARG A 71 -9.37 6.09 -5.86
C ARG A 71 -10.29 7.25 -6.29
N PHE A 72 -11.26 6.98 -7.15
CA PHE A 72 -12.29 7.91 -7.62
C PHE A 72 -11.73 9.24 -8.16
N VAL A 73 -10.73 9.18 -9.04
CA VAL A 73 -9.95 10.37 -9.49
C VAL A 73 -10.85 11.50 -9.97
N SER A 74 -11.76 11.21 -10.89
CA SER A 74 -12.62 12.23 -11.51
C SER A 74 -13.62 12.80 -10.52
N ALA A 75 -14.15 12.00 -9.59
CA ALA A 75 -15.08 12.48 -8.58
C ALA A 75 -14.38 13.37 -7.55
N ASN A 76 -13.21 12.94 -7.06
CA ASN A 76 -12.40 13.73 -6.14
C ASN A 76 -11.94 15.06 -6.77
N ALA A 77 -11.50 15.03 -8.04
CA ALA A 77 -11.16 16.24 -8.78
C ALA A 77 -12.36 17.20 -8.92
N ARG A 78 -13.56 16.67 -9.22
CA ARG A 78 -14.79 17.50 -9.26
C ARG A 78 -15.07 18.17 -7.92
N ILE A 79 -14.94 17.44 -6.80
CA ILE A 79 -15.15 18.01 -5.47
C ILE A 79 -14.14 19.13 -5.18
N LEU A 80 -12.86 18.94 -5.52
CA LEU A 80 -11.85 19.98 -5.37
C LEU A 80 -12.17 21.22 -6.21
N LEU A 81 -12.59 21.05 -7.47
CA LEU A 81 -12.94 22.16 -8.35
C LEU A 81 -14.15 22.96 -7.83
N TYR A 82 -15.18 22.29 -7.32
CA TYR A 82 -16.33 22.97 -6.71
C TYR A 82 -15.93 23.76 -5.46
N ARG A 83 -15.08 23.19 -4.60
CA ARG A 83 -14.58 23.88 -3.42
C ARG A 83 -13.69 25.07 -3.76
N GLN A 84 -12.86 24.94 -4.80
CA GLN A 84 -12.06 26.05 -5.30
C GLN A 84 -12.97 27.20 -5.78
N ALA A 85 -14.03 26.88 -6.53
CA ALA A 85 -15.00 27.88 -6.98
C ALA A 85 -15.77 28.55 -5.82
N GLU A 86 -16.16 27.77 -4.81
CA GLU A 86 -16.80 28.27 -3.58
C GLU A 86 -15.88 29.26 -2.84
N ILE A 87 -14.60 28.92 -2.66
CA ILE A 87 -13.61 29.80 -2.03
C ILE A 87 -13.45 31.09 -2.83
N THR A 88 -13.30 31.01 -4.15
CA THR A 88 -13.18 32.19 -5.01
C THR A 88 -14.42 33.09 -4.92
N TRP A 89 -15.62 32.50 -4.83
CA TRP A 89 -16.85 33.26 -4.61
C TRP A 89 -16.83 34.00 -3.26
N LEU A 90 -16.47 33.30 -2.18
CA LEU A 90 -16.38 33.88 -0.84
C LEU A 90 -15.30 34.97 -0.75
N GLU A 91 -14.17 34.81 -1.45
CA GLU A 91 -13.13 35.83 -1.56
C GLU A 91 -13.66 37.10 -2.25
N HIS A 92 -14.39 36.96 -3.35
CA HIS A 92 -15.01 38.10 -4.02
C HIS A 92 -16.04 38.82 -3.13
N GLU A 93 -16.90 38.07 -2.44
CA GLU A 93 -17.89 38.64 -1.53
C GLU A 93 -17.22 39.36 -0.34
N LEU A 94 -16.19 38.74 0.26
CA LEU A 94 -15.43 39.34 1.34
C LEU A 94 -14.72 40.62 0.87
N ASN A 95 -14.01 40.58 -0.26
CA ASN A 95 -13.32 41.74 -0.81
C ASN A 95 -14.29 42.90 -1.08
N HIS A 96 -15.48 42.62 -1.63
CA HIS A 96 -16.51 43.63 -1.86
C HIS A 96 -17.00 44.26 -0.55
N LEU A 97 -17.22 43.46 0.50
CA LEU A 97 -17.62 43.98 1.81
C LEU A 97 -16.52 44.80 2.45
N GLU A 98 -15.27 44.36 2.34
CA GLU A 98 -14.13 45.12 2.83
C GLU A 98 -14.00 46.47 2.11
N GLU A 99 -14.23 46.52 0.80
CA GLU A 99 -14.27 47.75 0.01
C GLU A 99 -15.44 48.66 0.43
N LEU A 100 -16.65 48.10 0.58
CA LEU A 100 -17.83 48.85 1.01
C LEU A 100 -17.67 49.50 2.39
N TYR A 101 -16.98 48.82 3.31
CA TYR A 101 -16.73 49.30 4.68
C TYR A 101 -15.33 49.89 4.85
N GLN A 102 -14.70 50.36 3.76
CA GLN A 102 -13.34 50.89 3.78
C GLN A 102 -13.15 52.07 4.76
N ASP A 103 -14.17 52.88 4.97
CA ASP A 103 -14.14 54.03 5.89
C ASP A 103 -14.12 53.61 7.37
N GLU A 104 -14.58 52.40 7.69
CA GLU A 104 -14.62 51.85 9.05
C GLU A 104 -13.29 51.16 9.41
N LYS A 105 -12.20 51.93 9.47
CA LYS A 105 -10.82 51.44 9.73
C LYS A 105 -10.68 50.47 10.90
N HIS A 106 -11.49 50.64 11.95
CA HIS A 106 -11.44 49.81 13.15
C HIS A 106 -11.80 48.34 12.87
N LEU A 107 -12.71 48.08 11.91
CA LEU A 107 -13.12 46.72 11.51
C LEU A 107 -12.01 45.95 10.77
N ARG A 108 -11.10 46.65 10.06
CA ARG A 108 -9.98 46.04 9.31
C ARG A 108 -8.71 45.86 10.13
N HIS A 109 -8.42 46.81 11.03
CA HIS A 109 -7.15 46.81 11.77
C HIS A 109 -7.23 46.14 13.14
N ARG A 110 -8.43 45.96 13.72
CA ARG A 110 -8.61 45.41 15.06
C ARG A 110 -9.51 44.18 15.04
N VAL A 111 -8.89 43.00 14.94
CA VAL A 111 -9.59 41.71 14.97
C VAL A 111 -10.43 41.53 16.24
N GLY A 112 -10.00 42.07 17.38
CA GLY A 112 -10.76 42.01 18.64
C GLY A 112 -12.13 42.69 18.56
N GLU A 113 -12.21 43.85 17.90
CA GLU A 113 -13.46 44.60 17.72
C GLU A 113 -14.35 43.94 16.66
N LEU A 114 -13.75 43.37 15.62
CA LEU A 114 -14.46 42.59 14.61
C LEU A 114 -15.11 41.33 15.21
N LYS A 115 -14.41 40.63 16.11
CA LYS A 115 -14.92 39.44 16.81
C LYS A 115 -16.03 39.78 17.81
N ALA A 116 -15.98 40.96 18.41
CA ALA A 116 -16.94 41.44 19.40
C ALA A 116 -18.09 42.26 18.79
N ALA A 117 -18.14 42.37 17.47
CA ALA A 117 -19.14 43.17 16.77
C ALA A 117 -20.57 42.68 17.08
N PRO A 118 -21.50 43.59 17.43
CA PRO A 118 -22.87 43.20 17.78
C PRO A 118 -23.61 42.62 16.59
N ALA A 119 -24.55 41.70 16.85
CA ALA A 119 -25.36 41.06 15.81
C ALA A 119 -26.11 42.12 14.98
N GLY A 120 -26.02 42.01 13.64
CA GLY A 120 -26.63 42.96 12.71
C GLY A 120 -25.75 44.17 12.34
N SER A 121 -24.55 44.31 12.91
CA SER A 121 -23.58 45.31 12.47
C SER A 121 -22.80 44.88 11.22
N ASN A 122 -22.24 45.87 10.51
CA ASN A 122 -21.34 45.66 9.37
C ASN A 122 -20.17 44.74 9.74
N GLY A 123 -19.59 44.94 10.94
CA GLY A 123 -18.53 44.09 11.47
C GLY A 123 -18.95 42.65 11.72
N ALA A 124 -20.18 42.40 12.20
CA ALA A 124 -20.67 41.05 12.40
C ALA A 124 -20.88 40.30 11.07
N LEU A 125 -21.34 41.00 10.03
CA LEU A 125 -21.49 40.46 8.68
C LEU A 125 -20.12 40.13 8.05
N LEU A 126 -19.15 41.04 8.18
CA LEU A 126 -17.78 40.83 7.71
C LEU A 126 -17.13 39.63 8.43
N TRP A 127 -17.26 39.56 9.77
CA TRP A 127 -16.72 38.45 10.56
C TRP A 127 -17.40 37.12 10.24
N ALA A 128 -18.70 37.11 9.94
CA ALA A 128 -19.39 35.90 9.48
C ALA A 128 -18.80 35.38 8.16
N LYS A 129 -18.53 36.28 7.21
CA LYS A 129 -17.91 35.91 5.93
C LYS A 129 -16.48 35.40 6.07
N VAL A 130 -15.68 35.99 6.97
CA VAL A 130 -14.35 35.47 7.32
C VAL A 130 -14.44 34.04 7.89
N LYS A 131 -15.43 33.74 8.74
CA LYS A 131 -15.64 32.37 9.25
C LYS A 131 -16.09 31.39 8.16
N GLU A 132 -16.99 31.80 7.28
CA GLU A 132 -17.42 30.98 6.13
C GLU A 132 -16.22 30.62 5.25
N LEU A 133 -15.35 31.60 4.96
CA LEU A 133 -14.12 31.39 4.20
C LEU A 133 -13.15 30.45 4.92
N ASP A 134 -12.95 30.61 6.24
CA ASP A 134 -12.07 29.75 7.05
C ASP A 134 -12.51 28.27 7.05
N ASP A 135 -13.81 28.02 7.18
CA ASP A 135 -14.39 26.67 7.11
C ASP A 135 -14.26 26.06 5.70
N ALA A 136 -14.55 26.84 4.65
CA ALA A 136 -14.39 26.40 3.27
C ALA A 136 -12.92 26.07 2.94
N LEU A 137 -11.98 26.92 3.34
CA LEU A 137 -10.55 26.71 3.19
C LEU A 137 -10.07 25.47 3.95
N SER A 138 -10.51 25.30 5.19
CA SER A 138 -10.16 24.14 6.01
C SER A 138 -10.58 22.83 5.34
N LYS A 139 -11.82 22.78 4.82
CA LYS A 139 -12.34 21.64 4.06
C LYS A 139 -11.52 21.40 2.80
N TYR A 140 -11.29 22.43 1.98
CA TYR A 140 -10.51 22.34 0.75
C TYR A 140 -9.09 21.80 1.00
N ASN A 141 -8.36 22.42 1.94
CA ASN A 141 -6.99 22.03 2.28
C ASN A 141 -6.92 20.59 2.79
N TYR A 142 -7.86 20.18 3.64
CA TYR A 142 -7.95 18.82 4.13
C TYR A 142 -8.16 17.81 2.99
N THR A 143 -9.11 18.06 2.09
CA THR A 143 -9.38 17.17 0.96
C THR A 143 -8.24 17.14 -0.05
N LEU A 144 -7.58 18.27 -0.30
CA LEU A 144 -6.40 18.32 -1.18
C LEU A 144 -5.26 17.45 -0.64
N LEU A 145 -5.00 17.50 0.67
CA LEU A 145 -3.99 16.67 1.32
C LEU A 145 -4.37 15.18 1.32
N GLN A 146 -5.64 14.85 1.54
CA GLN A 146 -6.11 13.46 1.42
C GLN A 146 -5.95 12.94 0.00
N GLN A 147 -6.30 13.73 -1.01
CA GLN A 147 -6.17 13.35 -2.41
C GLN A 147 -4.71 13.17 -2.80
N LYS A 148 -3.79 14.02 -2.32
CA LYS A 148 -2.35 13.80 -2.49
C LYS A 148 -1.92 12.42 -1.99
N ARG A 149 -2.35 12.02 -0.80
CA ARG A 149 -2.04 10.69 -0.24
C ARG A 149 -2.64 9.56 -1.09
N LEU A 150 -3.82 9.74 -1.67
CA LEU A 150 -4.41 8.78 -2.60
C LEU A 150 -3.63 8.67 -3.92
N TYR A 151 -3.00 9.75 -4.38
CA TYR A 151 -2.12 9.73 -5.56
C TYR A 151 -0.77 9.06 -5.29
N GLU A 152 -0.31 9.04 -4.04
CA GLU A 152 0.91 8.34 -3.63
C GLU A 152 0.71 6.81 -3.57
N LEU A 153 -0.53 6.32 -3.57
CA LEU A 153 -0.81 4.89 -3.59
C LEU A 153 -0.39 4.25 -4.92
N PRO A 154 0.21 3.05 -4.88
CA PRO A 154 0.61 2.35 -6.09
C PRO A 154 -0.61 1.97 -6.93
N LYS A 155 -0.45 2.00 -8.25
CA LYS A 155 -1.45 1.50 -9.19
C LYS A 155 -1.57 -0.02 -9.04
N ALA A 156 -2.80 -0.55 -9.15
CA ALA A 156 -3.01 -1.99 -9.20
C ALA A 156 -2.50 -2.59 -10.53
N ASP A 157 -1.86 -3.76 -10.45
CA ASP A 157 -1.45 -4.52 -11.64
C ASP A 157 -2.64 -5.24 -12.28
N ASP A 158 -2.57 -5.43 -13.59
CA ASP A 158 -3.62 -6.09 -14.37
C ASP A 158 -3.84 -7.54 -13.90
N LEU A 159 -2.77 -8.24 -13.49
CA LEU A 159 -2.85 -9.61 -12.97
C LEU A 159 -3.66 -9.68 -11.67
N SER A 160 -3.35 -8.83 -10.69
CA SER A 160 -4.06 -8.82 -9.41
C SER A 160 -5.52 -8.41 -9.57
N VAL A 161 -5.82 -7.48 -10.49
CA VAL A 161 -7.21 -7.12 -10.83
C VAL A 161 -7.94 -8.32 -11.45
N LYS A 162 -7.28 -9.06 -12.35
CA LYS A 162 -7.86 -10.26 -12.98
C LYS A 162 -8.12 -11.38 -11.97
N GLU A 163 -7.21 -11.61 -11.02
CA GLU A 163 -7.41 -12.58 -9.94
C GLU A 163 -8.63 -12.21 -9.07
N LEU A 164 -8.76 -10.94 -8.72
CA LEU A 164 -9.90 -10.43 -7.97
C LEU A 164 -11.20 -10.55 -8.78
N TYR A 165 -11.18 -10.20 -10.07
CA TYR A 165 -12.32 -10.37 -10.98
C TYR A 165 -12.76 -11.85 -11.03
N ASN A 166 -11.81 -12.77 -11.21
CA ASN A 166 -12.10 -14.20 -11.23
C ASN A 166 -12.69 -14.67 -9.90
N PHE A 167 -12.19 -14.17 -8.76
CA PHE A 167 -12.75 -14.50 -7.45
C PHE A 167 -14.21 -14.03 -7.33
N VAL A 168 -14.51 -12.80 -7.74
CA VAL A 168 -15.88 -12.24 -7.69
C VAL A 168 -16.85 -13.03 -8.56
N HIS A 169 -16.39 -13.57 -9.69
CA HIS A 169 -17.23 -14.30 -10.66
C HIS A 169 -17.26 -15.82 -10.49
N ARG A 170 -16.47 -16.39 -9.57
CA ARG A 170 -16.46 -17.83 -9.31
C ARG A 170 -17.77 -18.29 -8.67
N GLU A 171 -18.26 -19.46 -9.07
CA GLU A 171 -19.45 -20.07 -8.49
C GLU A 171 -19.30 -20.31 -6.97
N GLU A 172 -18.08 -20.66 -6.55
CA GLU A 172 -17.73 -20.85 -5.15
C GLU A 172 -17.91 -19.61 -4.29
N SER A 173 -17.79 -18.38 -4.83
CA SER A 173 -17.94 -17.12 -4.08
C SER A 173 -19.40 -16.67 -3.91
N GLY A 174 -20.36 -17.47 -4.40
CA GLY A 174 -21.79 -17.21 -4.32
C GLY A 174 -22.44 -16.93 -5.67
N GLY A 175 -21.76 -17.23 -6.79
CA GLY A 175 -22.26 -16.97 -8.14
C GLY A 175 -22.24 -15.49 -8.51
N ARG A 176 -23.19 -15.06 -9.35
CA ARG A 176 -23.34 -13.66 -9.79
C ARG A 176 -23.98 -12.82 -8.68
N TRP A 177 -23.24 -12.56 -7.61
CA TRP A 177 -23.72 -11.81 -6.44
C TRP A 177 -23.53 -10.29 -6.58
N LEU A 178 -22.64 -9.88 -7.48
CA LEU A 178 -22.34 -8.49 -7.77
C LEU A 178 -23.05 -8.11 -9.08
N ASP A 179 -24.01 -7.18 -8.97
CA ASP A 179 -24.83 -6.72 -10.09
C ASP A 179 -24.42 -5.32 -10.55
N HIS A 180 -24.78 -4.99 -11.78
CA HIS A 180 -24.61 -3.65 -12.35
C HIS A 180 -25.36 -2.61 -11.49
N PRO A 181 -24.73 -1.47 -11.12
CA PRO A 181 -23.47 -0.93 -11.63
C PRO A 181 -22.20 -1.34 -10.86
N GLU A 182 -22.30 -2.13 -9.79
CA GLU A 182 -21.20 -2.41 -8.86
C GLU A 182 -20.16 -3.39 -9.42
N ASP A 183 -20.58 -4.25 -10.36
CA ASP A 183 -19.71 -5.15 -11.12
C ASP A 183 -18.66 -4.44 -12.00
N THR A 184 -18.91 -3.18 -12.38
CA THR A 184 -18.01 -2.37 -13.23
C THR A 184 -16.66 -2.06 -12.60
N ILE A 185 -16.53 -2.18 -11.28
CA ILE A 185 -15.37 -1.69 -10.53
C ILE A 185 -14.11 -2.47 -10.91
N TRP A 186 -14.21 -3.80 -10.95
CA TRP A 186 -13.07 -4.69 -11.24
C TRP A 186 -13.22 -5.38 -12.59
N GLU A 187 -14.00 -4.81 -13.50
CA GLU A 187 -14.26 -5.40 -14.81
C GLU A 187 -12.99 -5.41 -15.68
N VAL A 188 -12.84 -6.49 -16.46
CA VAL A 188 -11.65 -6.81 -17.22
C VAL A 188 -12.05 -7.05 -18.68
N ASP A 189 -11.22 -6.58 -19.63
CA ASP A 189 -11.44 -6.83 -21.06
C ASP A 189 -11.18 -8.31 -21.44
N ASP A 190 -11.53 -8.69 -22.67
CA ASP A 190 -11.30 -10.05 -23.20
C ASP A 190 -9.82 -10.49 -23.16
N GLN A 191 -8.90 -9.53 -23.03
CA GLN A 191 -7.46 -9.74 -22.99
C GLN A 191 -6.91 -9.81 -21.56
N GLY A 192 -7.76 -9.68 -20.55
CA GLY A 192 -7.36 -9.74 -19.15
C GLY A 192 -6.86 -8.41 -18.58
N ARG A 193 -7.10 -7.27 -19.24
CA ARG A 193 -6.67 -5.95 -18.77
C ARG A 193 -7.80 -5.22 -18.05
N GLN A 194 -7.44 -4.46 -17.01
CA GLN A 194 -8.39 -3.65 -16.26
C GLN A 194 -9.02 -2.57 -17.15
N LEU A 195 -10.36 -2.50 -17.16
CA LEU A 195 -11.09 -1.43 -17.86
C LEU A 195 -11.01 -0.11 -17.10
N GLN A 196 -11.10 -0.17 -15.76
CA GLN A 196 -10.94 0.99 -14.90
C GLN A 196 -9.46 1.32 -14.68
N LYS A 197 -9.10 2.60 -14.86
CA LYS A 197 -7.71 3.09 -14.73
C LYS A 197 -7.41 3.72 -13.37
N ASP A 198 -8.41 3.84 -12.50
CA ASP A 198 -8.30 4.46 -11.18
C ASP A 198 -8.29 3.46 -10.01
N LEU A 199 -7.89 2.21 -10.29
CA LEU A 199 -7.65 1.19 -9.28
C LEU A 199 -6.28 1.36 -8.62
N VAL A 200 -6.27 1.31 -7.29
CA VAL A 200 -5.09 1.41 -6.44
C VAL A 200 -4.99 0.21 -5.52
N LEU A 201 -3.77 -0.15 -5.19
CA LEU A 201 -3.47 -1.25 -4.28
C LEU A 201 -3.09 -0.70 -2.90
N LEU A 202 -3.87 -1.04 -1.86
CA LEU A 202 -3.60 -0.61 -0.48
C LEU A 202 -2.48 -1.40 0.18
N SER A 203 -2.39 -2.70 -0.10
CA SER A 203 -1.26 -3.51 0.33
C SER A 203 -0.06 -3.15 -0.54
N GLY A 204 0.89 -2.37 -0.03
CA GLY A 204 2.15 -2.03 -0.70
C GLY A 204 3.09 -3.23 -0.88
N GLY A 205 2.58 -4.34 -1.42
CA GLY A 205 3.33 -5.55 -1.71
C GLY A 205 4.12 -5.37 -2.99
N PHE A 206 5.39 -5.02 -2.85
CA PHE A 206 6.52 -5.33 -3.74
C PHE A 206 6.41 -5.19 -5.28
N HIS A 207 5.37 -4.56 -5.83
CA HIS A 207 5.18 -4.44 -7.29
C HIS A 207 5.69 -3.12 -7.88
N ASN A 208 6.30 -2.24 -7.08
CA ASN A 208 6.93 -1.02 -7.60
C ASN A 208 8.26 -1.29 -8.38
N ARG A 209 8.40 -2.48 -8.96
CA ARG A 209 9.48 -2.92 -9.87
C ARG A 209 8.96 -3.81 -11.00
N ASP A 210 7.75 -3.56 -11.50
CA ASP A 210 7.08 -4.37 -12.53
C ASP A 210 7.90 -4.59 -13.81
N ALA A 211 8.73 -3.62 -14.23
CA ALA A 211 9.59 -3.81 -15.41
C ALA A 211 10.69 -4.85 -15.16
N PHE A 212 11.22 -4.89 -13.94
CA PHE A 212 12.31 -5.80 -13.56
C PHE A 212 11.80 -7.19 -13.20
N THR A 213 10.69 -7.30 -12.46
CA THR A 213 10.07 -8.60 -12.13
C THR A 213 9.60 -9.29 -13.41
N ARG A 214 9.00 -8.58 -14.38
CA ARG A 214 8.63 -9.22 -15.65
C ARG A 214 9.83 -9.65 -16.49
N PHE A 215 10.86 -8.80 -16.60
CA PHE A 215 12.03 -9.10 -17.44
C PHE A 215 12.95 -10.17 -16.85
N LEU A 216 13.25 -10.09 -15.54
CA LEU A 216 14.19 -11.00 -14.88
C LEU A 216 13.49 -12.08 -14.06
N ALA A 217 12.39 -11.76 -13.38
CA ALA A 217 11.65 -12.79 -12.66
C ALA A 217 10.80 -13.65 -13.60
N GLY A 218 10.30 -13.23 -14.77
CA GLY A 218 9.52 -14.14 -15.63
C GLY A 218 10.23 -15.49 -15.91
N PRO A 219 11.39 -15.49 -16.59
CA PRO A 219 12.14 -16.72 -16.88
C PRO A 219 12.73 -17.39 -15.62
N LEU A 220 13.14 -16.58 -14.64
CA LEU A 220 13.83 -17.05 -13.43
C LEU A 220 12.85 -17.60 -12.39
N LEU A 221 11.62 -17.07 -12.35
CA LEU A 221 10.48 -17.55 -11.58
C LEU A 221 9.88 -18.78 -12.26
N GLU A 222 9.84 -18.89 -13.59
CA GLU A 222 9.48 -20.15 -14.27
C GLU A 222 10.51 -21.26 -14.02
N ALA A 223 11.81 -20.93 -14.07
CA ALA A 223 12.88 -21.85 -13.72
C ALA A 223 12.83 -22.22 -12.23
N PHE A 224 12.64 -21.22 -11.35
CA PHE A 224 12.48 -21.44 -9.92
C PHE A 224 11.22 -22.25 -9.62
N HIS A 225 10.10 -21.98 -10.27
CA HIS A 225 8.85 -22.73 -10.13
C HIS A 225 9.04 -24.17 -10.59
N SER A 226 9.76 -24.41 -11.70
CA SER A 226 10.09 -25.76 -12.18
C SER A 226 11.02 -26.51 -11.22
N ILE A 227 11.98 -25.83 -10.59
CA ILE A 227 12.89 -26.42 -9.59
C ILE A 227 12.14 -26.66 -8.27
N TYR A 228 11.33 -25.71 -7.82
CA TYR A 228 10.61 -25.74 -6.55
C TYR A 228 9.49 -26.79 -6.56
N LYS A 229 8.77 -26.94 -7.69
CA LYS A 229 7.79 -28.01 -7.92
C LYS A 229 8.40 -29.41 -7.87
N ARG A 230 9.71 -29.53 -8.04
CA ARG A 230 10.45 -30.80 -7.93
C ARG A 230 10.78 -31.20 -6.49
N PHE A 231 10.69 -30.28 -5.54
CA PHE A 231 11.15 -30.48 -4.16
C PHE A 231 10.05 -30.38 -3.09
N ARG A 232 8.79 -30.07 -3.44
CA ARG A 232 7.68 -29.98 -2.47
C ARG A 232 6.32 -30.29 -3.10
N GLU A 233 5.52 -31.09 -2.41
CA GLU A 233 4.11 -31.33 -2.74
C GLU A 233 3.23 -30.11 -2.38
N PRO A 234 2.11 -29.87 -3.08
CA PRO A 234 1.24 -28.71 -2.86
C PRO A 234 0.68 -28.66 -1.43
N ASP A 235 0.70 -27.47 -0.82
CA ASP A 235 0.29 -27.25 0.59
C ASP A 235 -1.24 -27.12 0.78
N ASP A 236 -2.05 -27.19 -0.28
CA ASP A 236 -3.52 -27.05 -0.20
C ASP A 236 -4.24 -27.82 -1.32
N ASP A 237 -5.48 -28.28 -1.04
CA ASP A 237 -6.35 -29.09 -1.93
C ASP A 237 -6.72 -28.35 -3.24
N MET A 238 -6.42 -27.05 -3.34
CA MET A 238 -6.71 -26.18 -4.47
C MET A 238 -5.54 -25.95 -5.45
N GLY A 239 -4.38 -26.58 -5.25
CA GLY A 239 -3.28 -26.53 -6.23
C GLY A 239 -2.69 -25.14 -6.51
N ASN A 240 -2.98 -24.15 -5.65
CA ASN A 240 -2.49 -22.78 -5.82
C ASN A 240 -1.30 -22.52 -4.88
N TYR A 241 -0.15 -22.15 -5.46
CA TYR A 241 1.07 -21.88 -4.68
C TYR A 241 1.02 -20.45 -4.15
N SER A 242 0.59 -20.28 -2.89
CA SER A 242 0.73 -19.02 -2.17
C SER A 242 2.21 -18.78 -1.85
N TYR A 243 2.93 -18.10 -2.75
CA TYR A 243 4.28 -17.64 -2.47
C TYR A 243 4.22 -16.56 -1.39
N SER A 244 4.94 -16.76 -0.27
CA SER A 244 5.14 -15.67 0.68
C SER A 244 5.98 -14.59 0.00
N ASP A 245 5.37 -13.43 -0.27
CA ASP A 245 6.04 -12.25 -0.86
C ASP A 245 7.32 -11.85 -0.13
N THR A 246 7.41 -12.16 1.17
CA THR A 246 8.60 -11.91 1.98
C THR A 246 9.81 -12.76 1.56
N VAL A 247 9.58 -14.02 1.18
CA VAL A 247 10.62 -14.95 0.71
C VAL A 247 11.03 -14.58 -0.70
N LEU A 248 10.06 -14.32 -1.57
CA LEU A 248 10.32 -13.92 -2.95
C LEU A 248 11.12 -12.61 -3.01
N SER A 249 10.74 -11.61 -2.21
CA SER A 249 11.45 -10.34 -2.09
C SER A 249 12.91 -10.51 -1.64
N ARG A 250 13.17 -11.40 -0.67
CA ARG A 250 14.53 -11.67 -0.19
C ARG A 250 15.38 -12.35 -1.27
N ILE A 251 14.82 -13.31 -1.99
CA ILE A 251 15.51 -14.02 -3.08
C ILE A 251 15.85 -13.04 -4.21
N VAL A 252 14.90 -12.24 -4.65
CA VAL A 252 15.11 -11.26 -5.73
C VAL A 252 16.18 -10.23 -5.32
N LYS A 253 16.13 -9.72 -4.09
CA LYS A 253 17.18 -8.83 -3.56
C LYS A 253 18.55 -9.51 -3.52
N ALA A 254 18.62 -10.77 -3.09
CA ALA A 254 19.88 -11.51 -3.06
C ALA A 254 20.46 -11.69 -4.47
N ILE A 255 19.63 -12.05 -5.46
CA ILE A 255 20.06 -12.20 -6.86
C ILE A 255 20.57 -10.87 -7.42
N VAL A 256 19.87 -9.76 -7.15
CA VAL A 256 20.30 -8.43 -7.59
C VAL A 256 21.66 -8.05 -7.00
N VAL A 257 21.86 -8.28 -5.70
CA VAL A 257 23.13 -8.01 -5.02
C VAL A 257 24.25 -8.85 -5.60
N LEU A 258 23.99 -10.14 -5.87
CA LEU A 258 24.95 -11.04 -6.49
C LEU A 258 25.29 -10.61 -7.92
N LEU A 259 24.30 -10.32 -8.78
CA LEU A 259 24.54 -9.83 -10.14
C LEU A 259 25.33 -8.51 -10.12
N SER A 260 25.01 -7.61 -9.18
CA SER A 260 25.67 -6.30 -9.06
C SER A 260 27.12 -6.42 -8.61
N SER A 261 27.49 -7.46 -7.84
CA SER A 261 28.87 -7.70 -7.44
C SER A 261 29.68 -8.47 -8.49
N LEU A 262 29.03 -9.39 -9.23
CA LEU A 262 29.64 -10.18 -10.30
C LEU A 262 29.97 -9.35 -11.54
N LEU A 263 29.14 -8.36 -11.88
CA LEU A 263 29.29 -7.56 -13.10
C LEU A 263 30.62 -6.76 -13.14
N PRO A 264 31.02 -6.03 -12.07
CA PRO A 264 32.35 -5.43 -11.97
C PRO A 264 33.50 -6.45 -12.12
N THR A 265 33.38 -7.62 -11.51
CA THR A 265 34.40 -8.67 -11.58
C THR A 265 34.54 -9.23 -12.99
N CYS A 266 33.42 -9.53 -13.66
CA CYS A 266 33.40 -9.95 -15.05
C CYS A 266 33.99 -8.88 -15.98
N SER A 267 33.74 -7.60 -15.70
CA SER A 267 34.34 -6.50 -16.45
C SER A 267 35.86 -6.51 -16.35
N ILE A 268 36.43 -6.64 -15.15
CA ILE A 268 37.89 -6.70 -14.96
C ILE A 268 38.51 -7.87 -15.73
N VAL A 269 37.89 -9.05 -15.68
CA VAL A 269 38.36 -10.24 -16.41
C VAL A 269 38.26 -10.03 -17.93
N ALA A 270 37.18 -9.44 -18.45
CA ALA A 270 37.05 -9.14 -19.87
C ALA A 270 38.13 -8.16 -20.35
N LEU A 271 38.45 -7.14 -19.54
CA LEU A 271 39.51 -6.18 -19.83
C LEU A 271 40.92 -6.81 -19.85
N TYR A 272 41.15 -7.89 -19.10
CA TYR A 272 42.42 -8.62 -19.12
C TYR A 272 42.71 -9.22 -20.50
N PHE A 273 41.70 -9.79 -21.17
CA PHE A 273 41.86 -10.45 -22.47
C PHE A 273 41.95 -9.48 -23.65
N ILE A 274 41.45 -8.25 -23.50
CA ILE A 274 41.52 -7.24 -24.56
C ILE A 274 42.93 -6.65 -24.56
N THR A 275 43.74 -6.86 -25.60
CA THR A 275 45.13 -6.36 -25.65
C THR A 275 45.24 -4.95 -26.24
N SER A 276 44.30 -4.55 -27.09
CA SER A 276 44.37 -3.26 -27.81
C SER A 276 43.92 -2.08 -26.94
N PRO A 277 44.66 -0.96 -26.96
CA PRO A 277 44.46 0.16 -26.04
C PRO A 277 43.15 0.92 -26.26
N THR A 278 42.77 1.12 -27.52
CA THR A 278 41.52 1.81 -27.88
C THR A 278 40.29 1.02 -27.41
N TRP A 279 40.28 -0.30 -27.62
CA TRP A 279 39.17 -1.13 -27.18
C TRP A 279 39.07 -1.19 -25.65
N ARG A 280 40.19 -1.21 -24.91
CA ARG A 280 40.15 -1.16 -23.45
C ARG A 280 39.37 0.04 -22.94
N ILE A 281 39.65 1.24 -23.46
CA ILE A 281 38.95 2.47 -23.06
C ILE A 281 37.46 2.40 -23.41
N ILE A 282 37.11 1.92 -24.62
CA ILE A 282 35.72 1.75 -25.04
C ILE A 282 34.97 0.79 -24.09
N PHE A 283 35.58 -0.33 -23.72
CA PHE A 283 34.97 -1.30 -22.82
C PHE A 283 34.87 -0.79 -21.37
N ILE A 284 35.81 0.04 -20.88
CA ILE A 284 35.68 0.74 -19.58
C ILE A 284 34.40 1.56 -19.55
N VAL A 285 34.20 2.41 -20.58
CA VAL A 285 33.04 3.28 -20.68
C VAL A 285 31.76 2.44 -20.79
N LEU A 286 31.77 1.40 -21.62
CA LEU A 286 30.63 0.50 -21.80
C LEU A 286 30.25 -0.21 -20.50
N PHE A 287 31.20 -0.85 -19.82
CA PHE A 287 30.92 -1.57 -18.57
C PHE A 287 30.54 -0.63 -17.43
N SER A 288 31.13 0.57 -17.36
CA SER A 288 30.72 1.59 -16.40
C SER A 288 29.28 2.08 -16.64
N ALA A 289 28.89 2.24 -17.91
CA ALA A 289 27.52 2.59 -18.29
C ALA A 289 26.54 1.46 -17.95
N VAL A 290 26.87 0.21 -18.29
CA VAL A 290 26.06 -0.97 -17.95
C VAL A 290 25.91 -1.12 -16.44
N PHE A 291 26.99 -0.99 -15.66
CA PHE A 291 26.95 -1.06 -14.20
C PHE A 291 26.08 0.05 -13.59
N SER A 292 26.22 1.30 -14.07
CA SER A 292 25.39 2.43 -13.63
C SER A 292 23.91 2.19 -13.94
N LEU A 293 23.62 1.66 -15.12
CA LEU A 293 22.26 1.32 -15.54
C LEU A 293 21.69 0.21 -14.66
N CYS A 294 22.48 -0.82 -14.37
CA CYS A 294 22.11 -1.89 -13.44
C CYS A 294 21.83 -1.35 -12.03
N LEU A 295 22.70 -0.49 -11.46
CA LEU A 295 22.44 0.12 -10.16
C LEU A 295 21.18 0.99 -10.20
N SER A 296 21.00 1.80 -11.24
CA SER A 296 19.83 2.68 -11.36
C SER A 296 18.51 1.93 -11.49
N ILE A 297 18.50 0.78 -12.17
CA ILE A 297 17.29 -0.02 -12.39
C ILE A 297 17.07 -0.99 -11.22
N PHE A 298 18.13 -1.58 -10.68
CA PHE A 298 18.06 -2.68 -9.72
C PHE A 298 18.21 -2.25 -8.26
N THR A 299 18.61 -1.01 -7.96
CA THR A 299 18.73 -0.52 -6.59
C THR A 299 17.92 0.76 -6.42
N SER A 300 17.45 1.02 -5.20
CA SER A 300 16.83 2.31 -4.86
C SER A 300 17.89 3.35 -4.51
N ALA A 301 19.07 3.24 -5.12
CA ALA A 301 20.20 4.11 -4.86
C ALA A 301 19.90 5.52 -5.37
N ARG A 302 20.28 6.52 -4.58
CA ARG A 302 20.15 7.91 -4.99
C ARG A 302 21.09 8.20 -6.16
N HIS A 303 20.77 9.20 -6.99
CA HIS A 303 21.63 9.60 -8.12
C HIS A 303 23.09 9.84 -7.70
N ALA A 304 23.32 10.40 -6.50
CA ALA A 304 24.65 10.61 -5.94
C ALA A 304 25.39 9.30 -5.60
N GLU A 305 24.68 8.28 -5.12
CA GLU A 305 25.25 6.97 -4.78
C GLU A 305 25.64 6.19 -6.04
N ILE A 306 24.80 6.26 -7.07
CA ILE A 306 25.10 5.67 -8.39
C ILE A 306 26.35 6.33 -8.97
N PHE A 307 26.42 7.66 -8.95
CA PHE A 307 27.58 8.41 -9.45
C PHE A 307 28.87 8.04 -8.70
N ALA A 308 28.83 7.96 -7.37
CA ALA A 308 29.98 7.57 -6.55
C ALA A 308 30.44 6.13 -6.85
N ALA A 309 29.51 5.18 -6.96
CA ALA A 309 29.82 3.78 -7.28
C ALA A 309 30.44 3.65 -8.69
N SER A 310 29.91 4.37 -9.68
CA SER A 310 30.45 4.38 -11.04
C SER A 310 31.82 5.02 -11.13
N LEU A 311 32.07 6.12 -10.40
CA LEU A 311 33.40 6.72 -10.30
C LEU A 311 34.42 5.77 -9.65
N ALA A 312 34.02 5.06 -8.59
CA ALA A 312 34.88 4.07 -7.94
C ALA A 312 35.27 2.94 -8.91
N LEU A 313 34.30 2.39 -9.65
CA LEU A 313 34.55 1.36 -10.66
C LEU A 313 35.48 1.86 -11.77
N ALA A 314 35.21 3.03 -12.32
CA ALA A 314 36.02 3.64 -13.38
C ALA A 314 37.46 3.90 -12.90
N SER A 315 37.64 4.33 -11.65
CA SER A 315 38.96 4.55 -11.05
C SER A 315 39.76 3.25 -10.95
N VAL A 316 39.14 2.16 -10.48
CA VAL A 316 39.79 0.84 -10.39
C VAL A 316 40.18 0.33 -11.77
N GLN A 317 39.30 0.45 -12.76
CA GLN A 317 39.59 0.05 -14.14
C GLN A 317 40.70 0.89 -14.78
N ALA A 318 40.72 2.20 -14.53
CA ALA A 318 41.76 3.10 -15.04
C ALA A 318 43.15 2.74 -14.48
N VAL A 319 43.25 2.40 -13.19
CA VAL A 319 44.51 1.93 -12.58
C VAL A 319 44.97 0.61 -13.19
N PHE A 320 44.06 -0.33 -13.41
CA PHE A 320 44.39 -1.62 -14.04
C PHE A 320 44.87 -1.46 -15.49
N VAL A 321 44.27 -0.53 -16.22
CA VAL A 321 44.71 -0.20 -17.58
C VAL A 321 46.06 0.54 -17.56
N GLY A 322 46.26 1.49 -16.65
CA GLY A 322 47.53 2.24 -16.50
C GLY A 322 48.73 1.34 -16.21
N THR A 323 48.58 0.34 -15.34
CA THR A 323 49.63 -0.65 -15.02
C THR A 323 49.94 -1.61 -16.16
N SER A 324 48.96 -1.87 -17.04
CA SER A 324 49.18 -2.69 -18.22
C SER A 324 50.01 -1.97 -19.30
N PHE A 325 49.80 -0.66 -19.46
CA PHE A 325 50.55 0.17 -20.40
C PHE A 325 52.04 0.28 -20.03
N SER A 326 52.37 0.33 -18.74
CA SER A 326 53.76 0.38 -18.29
C SER A 326 54.54 -0.90 -18.58
N ASN A 327 53.89 -2.06 -18.65
CA ASN A 327 54.55 -3.34 -18.90
C ASN A 327 54.81 -3.64 -20.39
N THR A 328 54.23 -2.87 -21.31
CA THR A 328 54.39 -3.08 -22.77
C THR A 328 55.48 -2.22 -23.41
N ASN A 329 56.09 -1.29 -22.66
CA ASN A 329 57.26 -0.54 -23.12
C ASN A 329 58.51 -1.16 -22.50
N PRO A 330 59.40 -1.82 -23.27
CA PRO A 330 60.70 -2.21 -22.76
C PRO A 330 61.58 -0.95 -22.54
N PRO A 331 62.60 -1.03 -21.66
CA PRO A 331 63.52 0.07 -21.38
C PRO A 331 64.34 0.51 -22.60
#